data_AF-A0A644YCJ5-F1
#
_entry.id   AF-A0A644YCJ5-F1
#
_cell.length_a   1.000
_cell.length_b   1.000
_cell.length_c   1.000
_cell.angle_alpha   90.00
_cell.angle_beta   90.00
_cell.angle_gamma   90.00
#
_symmetry.space_group_name_H-M   'P 1'
#
loop_
_entity.id
_entity.type
_entity.pdbx_description
1 polymer ?
#
loop_
_entity_poly.entity_id
_entity_poly.type
_entity_poly.pdbx_seq_one_letter_code
_entity_poly.pdbx_strand_id
1 'polypeptide(L)'
;MKFMMNGGLTVGTLDGANVEMHDVLGDDNMFLFGLRSHEAAALSREGYIPQRLYARDPVLHRVLDALKTGFRDGVSYEDLYRRLLFGDHGAPADEYLLLADFAAYCDAEKRMAATYADPGKWNAMSLRNIARSGVFAADRAVAEYADRIWHVPHRRVR
;
A
#
# COMPACT_ATOMS: atom_id res chain seq x y z
N MET A 1 7.81 1.12 -9.16
CA MET A 1 8.87 1.04 -10.21
C MET A 1 9.80 2.27 -10.24
N LYS A 2 9.34 3.48 -10.61
CA LYS A 2 10.22 4.68 -10.67
C LYS A 2 10.98 4.96 -9.37
N PHE A 3 10.29 4.90 -8.23
CA PHE A 3 10.92 5.07 -6.91
C PHE A 3 11.97 4.00 -6.63
N MET A 4 11.63 2.71 -6.84
CA MET A 4 12.56 1.59 -6.71
C MET A 4 13.85 1.78 -7.52
N MET A 5 13.74 2.22 -8.78
CA MET A 5 14.90 2.52 -9.64
C MET A 5 15.81 3.63 -9.09
N ASN A 6 15.28 4.52 -8.26
CA ASN A 6 16.01 5.61 -7.62
C ASN A 6 16.33 5.30 -6.14
N GLY A 7 16.14 4.04 -5.70
CA GLY A 7 16.43 3.60 -4.34
C GLY A 7 15.38 3.99 -3.29
N GLY A 8 14.21 4.47 -3.72
CA GLY A 8 13.08 4.69 -2.82
C GLY A 8 12.50 3.36 -2.32
N LEU A 9 12.40 3.23 -1.01
CA LEU A 9 11.79 2.06 -0.36
C LEU A 9 10.27 2.21 -0.29
N THR A 10 9.57 1.11 -0.53
CA THR A 10 8.10 1.11 -0.59
C THR A 10 7.50 0.74 0.76
N VAL A 11 6.57 1.57 1.25
CA VAL A 11 5.54 1.19 2.22
C VAL A 11 4.24 1.04 1.43
N GLY A 12 3.61 -0.12 1.45
CA GLY A 12 2.45 -0.36 0.59
C GLY A 12 1.75 -1.70 0.80
N THR A 13 0.56 -1.82 0.26
CA THR A 13 -0.19 -3.08 0.15
C THR A 13 0.45 -4.01 -0.87
N LEU A 14 0.22 -5.32 -0.72
CA LEU A 14 0.65 -6.33 -1.70
C LEU A 14 -0.36 -6.42 -2.85
N ASP A 15 -0.38 -5.39 -3.69
CA ASP A 15 -1.26 -5.27 -4.86
C ASP A 15 -0.50 -4.76 -6.10
N GLY A 16 -1.10 -4.94 -7.29
CA GLY A 16 -0.60 -4.43 -8.56
C GLY A 16 0.91 -4.63 -8.77
N ALA A 17 1.63 -3.55 -9.04
CA ALA A 17 3.07 -3.56 -9.28
C ALA A 17 3.89 -3.92 -8.01
N ASN A 18 3.33 -3.80 -6.81
CA ASN A 18 4.03 -4.18 -5.58
C ASN A 18 4.19 -5.71 -5.49
N VAL A 19 3.31 -6.50 -6.11
CA VAL A 19 3.47 -7.95 -6.22
C VAL A 19 4.71 -8.30 -7.04
N GLU A 20 4.83 -7.73 -8.25
CA GLU A 20 6.01 -7.97 -9.09
C GLU A 20 7.30 -7.43 -8.46
N MET A 21 7.22 -6.28 -7.77
CA MET A 21 8.35 -5.73 -7.01
C MET A 21 8.76 -6.66 -5.86
N HIS A 22 7.78 -7.25 -5.15
CA HIS A 22 8.01 -8.22 -4.08
C HIS A 22 8.68 -9.50 -4.60
N ASP A 23 8.26 -10.03 -5.75
CA ASP A 23 8.87 -11.22 -6.37
C ASP A 23 10.39 -11.07 -6.57
N VAL A 24 10.84 -9.85 -6.90
CA VAL A 24 12.27 -9.57 -7.06
C VAL A 24 12.94 -9.05 -5.81
N LEU A 25 12.24 -8.43 -4.85
CA LEU A 25 12.85 -7.82 -3.67
C LEU A 25 12.83 -8.70 -2.41
N GLY A 26 11.82 -9.55 -2.27
CA GLY A 26 11.47 -10.26 -1.06
C GLY A 26 11.01 -9.34 0.08
N ASP A 27 10.64 -9.97 1.21
CA ASP A 27 10.09 -9.27 2.39
C ASP A 27 11.09 -8.30 3.05
N ASP A 28 12.38 -8.53 2.87
CA ASP A 28 13.44 -7.77 3.57
C ASP A 28 13.66 -6.37 3.00
N ASN A 29 13.16 -6.06 1.81
CA ASN A 29 13.45 -4.81 1.08
C ASN A 29 12.22 -3.96 0.77
N MET A 30 11.07 -4.30 1.37
CA MET A 30 9.80 -3.57 1.28
C MET A 30 9.08 -3.58 2.63
N PHE A 31 8.29 -2.55 2.92
CA PHE A 31 7.46 -2.47 4.12
C PHE A 31 6.00 -2.75 3.76
N LEU A 32 5.70 -4.03 3.52
CA LEU A 32 4.36 -4.46 3.14
C LEU A 32 3.40 -4.47 4.34
N PHE A 33 2.15 -4.08 4.11
CA PHE A 33 1.07 -4.11 5.09
C PHE A 33 -0.28 -4.42 4.47
N GLY A 34 -1.27 -4.61 5.34
CA GLY A 34 -2.68 -4.69 4.96
C GLY A 34 -3.10 -6.02 4.36
N LEU A 35 -4.37 -6.09 4.00
CA LEU A 35 -5.03 -7.24 3.39
C LEU A 35 -4.51 -7.50 1.98
N ARG A 36 -4.35 -8.76 1.63
CA ARG A 36 -4.20 -9.16 0.22
C ARG A 36 -5.54 -9.04 -0.49
N SER A 37 -5.52 -8.90 -1.83
CA SER A 37 -6.75 -8.69 -2.62
C SER A 37 -7.82 -9.75 -2.40
N HIS A 38 -7.43 -11.02 -2.18
CA HIS A 38 -8.38 -12.10 -1.91
C HIS A 38 -8.97 -12.04 -0.50
N GLU A 39 -8.20 -11.57 0.48
CA GLU A 39 -8.65 -11.38 1.87
C GLU A 39 -9.62 -10.20 1.95
N ALA A 40 -9.33 -9.10 1.25
CA ALA A 40 -10.23 -7.96 1.11
C ALA A 40 -11.58 -8.36 0.48
N ALA A 41 -11.55 -9.15 -0.59
CA ALA A 41 -12.76 -9.65 -1.24
C ALA A 41 -13.54 -10.66 -0.37
N ALA A 42 -12.86 -11.44 0.47
CA ALA A 42 -13.52 -12.33 1.43
C ALA A 42 -14.19 -11.51 2.55
N LEU A 43 -13.46 -10.58 3.17
CA LEU A 43 -13.95 -9.74 4.25
C LEU A 43 -15.19 -8.93 3.83
N SER A 44 -15.19 -8.36 2.62
CA SER A 44 -16.34 -7.65 2.06
C SER A 44 -17.57 -8.57 1.93
N ARG A 45 -17.39 -9.78 1.39
CA ARG A 45 -18.48 -10.77 1.22
C ARG A 45 -19.03 -11.30 2.54
N GLU A 46 -18.21 -11.39 3.57
CA GLU A 46 -18.60 -11.87 4.91
C GLU A 46 -19.41 -10.84 5.71
N GLY A 47 -19.62 -9.63 5.16
CA GLY A 47 -20.36 -8.57 5.82
C GLY A 47 -19.45 -7.83 6.81
N TYR A 48 -18.42 -7.17 6.28
CA TYR A 48 -17.53 -6.29 7.03
C TYR A 48 -18.31 -5.19 7.78
N ILE A 49 -17.99 -5.00 9.06
CA ILE A 49 -18.63 -4.02 9.96
C ILE A 49 -17.52 -3.19 10.64
N PRO A 50 -17.14 -2.02 10.11
CA PRO A 50 -16.03 -1.21 10.64
C PRO A 50 -16.25 -0.75 12.09
N GLN A 51 -17.50 -0.62 12.53
CA GLN A 51 -17.84 -0.26 13.91
C GLN A 51 -17.31 -1.28 14.93
N ARG A 52 -17.13 -2.55 14.53
CA ARG A 52 -16.49 -3.56 15.38
C ARG A 52 -15.00 -3.27 15.60
N LEU A 53 -14.31 -2.73 14.59
CA LEU A 53 -12.93 -2.29 14.72
C LEU A 53 -12.84 -1.08 15.64
N TYR A 54 -13.69 -0.08 15.41
CA TYR A 54 -13.77 1.12 16.25
C TYR A 54 -14.07 0.81 17.72
N ALA A 55 -14.91 -0.20 18.00
CA ALA A 55 -15.24 -0.59 19.37
C ALA A 55 -14.13 -1.39 20.08
N ARG A 56 -13.28 -2.10 19.34
CA ARG A 56 -12.27 -3.02 19.91
C ARG A 56 -10.86 -2.43 19.97
N ASP A 57 -10.51 -1.54 19.04
CA ASP A 57 -9.17 -0.97 18.93
C ASP A 57 -9.15 0.44 19.57
N PRO A 58 -8.51 0.60 20.75
CA PRO A 58 -8.49 1.88 21.46
C PRO A 58 -7.64 2.95 20.76
N VAL A 59 -6.73 2.58 19.87
CA VAL A 59 -5.97 3.55 19.07
C VAL A 59 -6.86 4.07 17.96
N LEU A 60 -7.49 3.16 17.19
CA LEU A 60 -8.42 3.52 16.13
C LEU A 60 -9.59 4.36 16.66
N HIS A 61 -10.14 3.98 17.82
CA HIS A 61 -11.20 4.71 18.50
C HIS A 61 -10.82 6.18 18.74
N ARG A 62 -9.65 6.41 19.35
CA ARG A 62 -9.15 7.77 19.62
C ARG A 62 -8.91 8.57 18.35
N VAL A 63 -8.42 7.94 17.28
CA VAL A 63 -8.19 8.61 15.99
C VAL A 63 -9.51 9.06 15.38
N LEU A 64 -10.52 8.18 15.35
CA LEU A 64 -11.82 8.51 14.79
C LEU A 64 -12.58 9.54 15.65
N ASP A 65 -12.46 9.50 16.98
CA ASP A 65 -13.04 10.52 17.88
C ASP A 65 -12.38 11.88 17.70
N ALA A 66 -11.05 11.92 17.51
CA ALA A 66 -10.34 13.15 17.21
C ALA A 66 -10.78 13.72 15.86
N LEU A 67 -10.91 12.87 14.83
CA LEU A 67 -11.42 13.28 13.53
C LEU A 67 -12.83 13.86 13.66
N LYS A 68 -13.72 13.17 14.38
CA LYS A 68 -15.10 13.60 14.62
C LYS A 68 -15.18 14.95 15.36
N THR A 69 -14.36 15.12 16.40
CA THR A 69 -14.32 16.35 17.19
C THR A 69 -13.75 17.52 16.38
N GLY A 70 -12.96 17.22 15.35
CA GLY A 70 -12.31 18.21 14.50
C GLY A 70 -10.99 18.70 15.07
N PHE A 71 -10.24 19.43 14.24
CA PHE A 71 -8.95 20.00 14.61
C PHE A 71 -9.07 21.50 14.85
N ARG A 72 -7.96 22.14 15.23
CA ARG A 72 -7.90 23.59 15.50
C ARG A 72 -7.87 24.45 14.22
N ASP A 73 -8.36 23.90 13.11
CA ASP A 73 -8.45 24.54 11.80
C ASP A 73 -9.84 25.11 11.50
N GLY A 74 -10.83 24.84 12.37
CA GLY A 74 -12.22 25.30 12.19
C GLY A 74 -13.00 24.51 11.14
N VAL A 75 -12.48 23.36 10.69
CA VAL A 75 -13.14 22.48 9.72
C VAL A 75 -13.81 21.32 10.46
N SER A 76 -15.04 21.00 10.06
CA SER A 76 -15.74 19.79 10.52
C SER A 76 -15.38 18.61 9.62
N TYR A 77 -15.07 17.46 10.23
CA TYR A 77 -14.78 16.20 9.54
C TYR A 77 -15.79 15.09 9.91
N GLU A 78 -16.96 15.48 10.42
CA GLU A 78 -18.03 14.55 10.79
C GLU A 78 -18.50 13.72 9.57
N ASP A 79 -18.46 14.28 8.37
CA ASP A 79 -18.80 13.58 7.13
C ASP A 79 -17.84 12.42 6.84
N LEU A 80 -16.53 12.63 6.99
CA LEU A 80 -15.52 11.58 6.85
C LEU A 80 -15.69 10.50 7.92
N TYR A 81 -15.86 10.91 9.18
CA TYR A 81 -16.15 9.98 10.28
C TYR A 81 -17.38 9.12 9.97
N ARG A 82 -18.47 9.75 9.50
CA ARG A 82 -19.71 9.05 9.16
C ARG A 82 -19.53 8.11 7.98
N ARG A 83 -18.82 8.52 6.93
CA ARG A 83 -18.57 7.67 5.76
C ARG A 83 -17.73 6.44 6.11
N LEU A 84 -16.73 6.60 6.98
CA LEU A 84 -15.89 5.50 7.46
C LEU A 84 -16.68 4.51 8.33
N LEU A 85 -17.55 4.96 9.22
CA LEU A 85 -18.26 4.04 10.12
C LEU A 85 -19.64 3.59 9.64
N PHE A 86 -20.36 4.38 8.87
CA PHE A 86 -21.76 4.11 8.54
C PHE A 86 -22.04 4.08 7.03
N GLY A 87 -21.08 4.48 6.20
CA GLY A 87 -21.29 4.63 4.76
C GLY A 87 -22.13 5.87 4.45
N ASP A 88 -22.37 6.11 3.15
CA ASP A 88 -23.22 7.21 2.70
C ASP A 88 -23.71 6.98 1.27
N HIS A 89 -24.88 7.53 0.92
CA HIS A 89 -25.44 7.50 -0.45
C HIS A 89 -25.49 6.11 -1.11
N GLY A 90 -25.71 5.05 -0.31
CA GLY A 90 -25.77 3.68 -0.79
C GLY A 90 -24.41 2.98 -0.94
N ALA A 91 -23.31 3.68 -0.68
CA ALA A 91 -21.99 3.08 -0.54
C ALA A 91 -21.83 2.43 0.84
N PRO A 92 -21.16 1.27 0.94
CA PRO A 92 -20.88 0.63 2.22
C PRO A 92 -19.95 1.48 3.08
N ALA A 93 -20.01 1.27 4.40
CA ALA A 93 -19.07 1.87 5.34
C ALA A 93 -17.66 1.36 5.08
N ASP A 94 -16.67 2.25 5.13
CA ASP A 94 -15.25 1.93 4.92
C ASP A 94 -15.01 1.07 3.66
N GLU A 95 -15.61 1.49 2.54
CA GLU A 95 -15.61 0.78 1.24
C GLU A 95 -14.21 0.31 0.78
N TYR A 96 -13.18 1.10 1.10
CA TYR A 96 -11.79 0.82 0.72
C TYR A 96 -10.97 0.19 1.86
N LEU A 97 -11.62 -0.28 2.93
CA LEU A 97 -11.01 -1.03 4.03
C LEU A 97 -9.87 -0.28 4.76
N LEU A 98 -9.95 1.06 4.85
CA LEU A 98 -8.94 1.88 5.51
C LEU A 98 -8.82 1.48 6.98
N LEU A 99 -9.96 1.27 7.65
CA LEU A 99 -9.96 0.94 9.08
C LEU A 99 -9.48 -0.49 9.31
N ALA A 100 -9.73 -1.40 8.36
CA ALA A 100 -9.24 -2.77 8.43
C ALA A 100 -7.71 -2.84 8.34
N ASP A 101 -7.11 -2.02 7.46
CA ASP A 101 -5.65 -1.99 7.27
C ASP A 101 -4.91 -1.07 8.24
N PHE A 102 -5.62 -0.21 8.98
CA PHE A 102 -5.04 0.85 9.81
C PHE A 102 -3.94 0.36 10.77
N ALA A 103 -4.21 -0.70 11.54
CA ALA A 103 -3.24 -1.21 12.51
C ALA A 103 -1.98 -1.76 11.81
N ALA A 104 -2.17 -2.49 10.70
CA ALA A 104 -1.06 -3.04 9.92
C ALA A 104 -0.23 -1.94 9.27
N TYR A 105 -0.88 -0.87 8.77
CA TYR A 105 -0.22 0.32 8.25
C TYR A 105 0.65 0.98 9.32
N CYS A 106 0.09 1.24 10.52
CA CYS A 106 0.85 1.81 11.64
C CYS A 106 2.07 0.96 12.01
N ASP A 107 1.96 -0.37 11.99
CA ASP A 107 3.09 -1.24 12.29
C ASP A 107 4.16 -1.25 11.19
N ALA A 108 3.76 -1.14 9.91
CA ALA A 108 4.70 -0.96 8.81
C ALA A 108 5.43 0.39 8.90
N GLU A 109 4.73 1.48 9.21
CA GLU A 109 5.34 2.80 9.45
C GLU A 109 6.35 2.75 10.61
N LYS A 110 6.02 2.09 11.73
CA LYS A 110 6.97 1.90 12.85
C LYS A 110 8.22 1.12 12.42
N ARG A 111 8.05 0.03 11.66
CA ARG A 111 9.17 -0.76 11.12
C ARG A 111 10.03 0.06 10.16
N MET A 112 9.42 0.87 9.31
CA MET A 112 10.11 1.78 8.41
C MET A 112 10.91 2.81 9.21
N ALA A 113 10.29 3.52 10.15
CA ALA A 113 10.93 4.54 10.97
C ALA A 113 12.11 3.97 11.78
N ALA A 114 11.94 2.80 12.38
CA ALA A 114 13.01 2.11 13.09
C ALA A 114 14.16 1.70 12.16
N THR A 115 13.85 1.25 10.94
CA THR A 115 14.87 0.88 9.94
C THR A 115 15.58 2.11 9.39
N TYR A 116 14.88 3.25 9.24
CA TYR A 116 15.46 4.52 8.82
C TYR A 116 16.50 5.04 9.82
N ALA A 117 16.33 4.74 11.11
CA ALA A 117 17.30 5.05 12.16
C ALA A 117 18.60 4.22 12.07
N ASP A 118 18.65 3.18 11.22
CA ASP A 118 19.86 2.42 10.87
C ASP A 118 20.26 2.74 9.41
N PRO A 119 21.17 3.71 9.20
CA PRO A 119 21.59 4.10 7.85
C PRO A 119 22.23 2.96 7.06
N GLY A 120 22.92 2.03 7.72
CA GLY A 120 23.59 0.91 7.07
C GLY A 120 22.56 -0.04 6.45
N LYS A 121 21.55 -0.40 7.25
CA LYS A 121 20.44 -1.24 6.78
C LYS A 121 19.60 -0.53 5.71
N TRP A 122 19.24 0.74 5.93
CA TRP A 122 18.45 1.51 4.97
C TRP A 122 19.15 1.62 3.60
N ASN A 123 20.44 1.97 3.58
CA ASN A 123 21.20 2.11 2.34
C ASN A 123 21.37 0.76 1.63
N ALA A 124 21.56 -0.34 2.37
CA ALA A 124 21.63 -1.68 1.78
C ALA A 124 20.30 -2.08 1.13
N MET A 125 19.15 -1.77 1.75
CA MET A 125 17.83 -1.98 1.14
C MET A 125 17.64 -1.11 -0.11
N SER A 126 18.05 0.16 -0.06
CA SER A 126 17.94 1.11 -1.17
C SER A 126 18.77 0.65 -2.38
N LEU A 127 20.01 0.23 -2.16
CA LEU A 127 20.87 -0.30 -3.21
C LEU A 127 20.32 -1.58 -3.84
N ARG A 128 19.71 -2.48 -3.04
CA ARG A 128 19.05 -3.69 -3.56
C ARG A 128 17.83 -3.33 -4.42
N ASN A 129 17.06 -2.31 -4.03
CA ASN A 129 15.97 -1.78 -4.85
C ASN A 129 16.46 -1.33 -6.23
N ILE A 130 17.54 -0.55 -6.28
CA ILE A 130 18.15 -0.10 -7.55
C ILE A 130 18.66 -1.31 -8.34
N ALA A 131 19.44 -2.19 -7.72
CA ALA A 131 20.09 -3.30 -8.40
C ALA A 131 19.09 -4.29 -9.03
N ARG A 132 17.89 -4.43 -8.45
CA ARG A 132 16.86 -5.37 -8.90
C ARG A 132 15.78 -4.74 -9.78
N SER A 133 15.86 -3.45 -10.08
CA SER A 133 14.79 -2.76 -10.82
C SER A 133 14.82 -2.96 -12.34
N GLY A 134 15.85 -3.61 -12.88
CA GLY A 134 16.05 -3.76 -14.34
C GLY A 134 14.88 -4.45 -15.06
N VAL A 135 14.18 -5.39 -14.40
CA VAL A 135 13.00 -6.07 -14.95
C VAL A 135 11.84 -5.10 -15.24
N PHE A 136 11.83 -3.91 -14.64
CA PHE A 136 10.79 -2.91 -14.82
C PHE A 136 11.12 -1.88 -15.93
N ALA A 137 12.18 -2.10 -16.71
CA ALA A 137 12.51 -1.26 -17.84
C ALA A 137 11.44 -1.35 -18.94
N ALA A 138 11.03 -0.20 -19.48
CA ALA A 138 10.05 -0.13 -20.57
C ALA A 138 10.53 -0.88 -21.82
N ASP A 139 11.84 -0.90 -22.08
CA ASP A 139 12.46 -1.63 -23.19
C ASP A 139 12.07 -3.12 -23.20
N ARG A 140 12.00 -3.76 -22.03
CA ARG A 140 11.53 -5.16 -21.91
C ARG A 140 10.07 -5.27 -22.34
N ALA A 141 9.20 -4.40 -21.80
CA ALA A 141 7.78 -4.44 -22.11
C ALA A 141 7.53 -4.19 -23.61
N VAL A 142 8.20 -3.19 -24.21
CA VAL A 142 8.09 -2.90 -25.65
C VAL A 142 8.56 -4.07 -26.50
N ALA A 143 9.67 -4.72 -26.13
CA ALA A 143 10.16 -5.92 -26.82
C ALA A 143 9.14 -7.07 -26.73
N GLU A 144 8.55 -7.32 -25.56
CA GLU A 144 7.53 -8.36 -25.38
C GLU A 144 6.27 -8.09 -26.22
N TYR A 145 5.82 -6.84 -26.33
CA TYR A 145 4.72 -6.45 -27.21
C TYR A 145 5.07 -6.64 -28.69
N ALA A 146 6.28 -6.23 -29.10
CA ALA A 146 6.76 -6.40 -30.47
C ALA A 146 6.82 -7.87 -30.88
N ASP A 147 7.32 -8.75 -30.01
CA ASP A 147 7.44 -10.19 -30.26
C ASP A 147 6.08 -10.91 -30.22
N ARG A 148 5.24 -10.61 -29.22
CA ARG A 148 4.05 -11.43 -28.88
C ARG A 148 2.73 -10.90 -29.41
N ILE A 149 2.64 -9.63 -29.79
CA ILE A 149 1.38 -8.98 -30.18
C ILE A 149 1.48 -8.32 -31.54
N TRP A 150 2.47 -7.44 -31.76
CA TRP A 150 2.55 -6.66 -33.00
C TRP A 150 3.26 -7.40 -34.13
N HIS A 151 4.14 -8.33 -33.79
CA HIS A 151 4.99 -9.08 -34.72
C HIS A 151 5.83 -8.17 -35.63
N VAL A 152 6.47 -7.16 -35.02
CA VAL A 152 7.34 -6.20 -35.73
C VAL A 152 8.81 -6.40 -35.33
N PRO A 153 9.78 -6.20 -36.24
CA PRO A 153 11.19 -6.30 -35.91
C PRO A 153 11.62 -5.23 -34.90
N HIS A 154 12.38 -5.62 -33.89
CA HIS A 154 13.02 -4.68 -32.96
C HIS A 154 14.47 -5.09 -32.68
N ARG A 155 15.31 -4.12 -32.31
CA ARG A 155 16.71 -4.40 -31.94
C ARG A 155 16.75 -4.97 -30.53
N ARG A 156 17.35 -6.14 -30.33
CA ARG A 156 17.67 -6.66 -29.00
C ARG A 156 18.96 -6.01 -28.51
N VAL A 157 18.87 -5.23 -27.45
CA VAL A 157 20.06 -4.71 -26.75
C VAL A 157 20.64 -5.90 -25.96
N ARG A 158 21.92 -6.22 -26.21
CA ARG A 158 22.66 -7.26 -25.50
C ARG A 158 23.11 -6.78 -24.13
#